data_AF-A0A2S1WWI8-F1
#
_entry.id   AF-A0A2S1WWI8-F1
#
_cell.length_a   1.000
_cell.length_b   1.000
_cell.length_c   1.000
_cell.angle_alpha   90.00
_cell.angle_beta   90.00
_cell.angle_gamma   90.00
#
_symmetry.space_group_name_H-M   'P 1'
#
loop_
_entity.id
_entity.type
_entity.pdbx_description
1 polymer ?
#
loop_
_entity_poly.entity_id
_entity_poly.type
_entity_poly.pdbx_seq_one_letter_code
_entity_poly.pdbx_strand_id
1 'polypeptide(L)'
;NAKETGELHNLLGDVEEQAGNSVAAAEEYQIAAHMDPSEEHLFDFGDKLIRMGMREEAVKVFTAAVARHPKSARLHVGLGIAH
;
A
#
# COMPACT_ATOMS: atom_id res chain seq x y z
N ASN A 1 -9.18 -3.26 17.66
CA ASN A 1 -9.48 -1.86 17.25
C ASN A 1 -9.02 -1.70 15.78
N ALA A 2 -9.36 -0.61 15.08
CA ALA A 2 -9.13 -0.48 13.63
C ALA A 2 -7.66 -0.68 13.19
N LYS A 3 -6.70 -0.30 14.05
CA LYS A 3 -5.27 -0.49 13.81
C LYS A 3 -4.88 -1.97 13.80
N GLU A 4 -5.28 -2.72 14.83
CA GLU A 4 -5.02 -4.17 14.93
C GLU A 4 -5.65 -4.92 13.74
N THR A 5 -6.80 -4.47 13.25
CA THR A 5 -7.43 -5.06 12.05
C THR A 5 -6.67 -4.69 10.78
N GLY A 6 -6.16 -3.45 10.65
CA GLY A 6 -5.30 -3.05 9.54
C GLY A 6 -4.00 -3.85 9.46
N GLU A 7 -3.33 -4.06 10.61
CA GLU A 7 -2.13 -4.89 10.70
C GLU A 7 -2.40 -6.34 10.27
N LEU A 8 -3.56 -6.91 10.64
CA LEU A 8 -3.94 -8.27 10.22
C LEU A 8 -4.16 -8.38 8.70
N HIS A 9 -4.82 -7.39 8.09
CA HIS A 9 -5.00 -7.35 6.64
C HIS A 9 -3.67 -7.15 5.91
N ASN A 10 -2.75 -6.33 6.43
CA ASN A 10 -1.43 -6.16 5.83
C ASN A 10 -0.65 -7.49 5.83
N LEU A 11 -0.65 -8.20 6.97
CA LEU A 11 -0.01 -9.52 7.07
C LEU A 11 -0.67 -10.56 6.15
N LEU A 12 -1.99 -10.52 5.98
CA LEU A 12 -2.66 -11.40 5.03
C LEU A 12 -2.26 -11.06 3.58
N GLY A 13 -2.08 -9.77 3.27
CA GLY A 13 -1.52 -9.32 1.99
C GLY A 13 -0.14 -9.93 1.70
N ASP A 14 0.77 -9.92 2.69
CA ASP A 14 2.09 -10.55 2.58
C ASP A 14 1.98 -12.05 2.29
N VAL A 15 1.08 -12.74 3.00
CA VAL A 15 0.86 -14.19 2.84
C VAL A 15 0.33 -14.51 1.44
N GLU A 16 -0.66 -13.76 0.95
CA GLU A 16 -1.21 -13.91 -0.40
C GLU A 16 -0.16 -13.60 -1.48
N GLU A 17 0.69 -12.60 -1.26
CA GLU A 17 1.79 -12.28 -2.16
C GLU A 17 2.81 -13.41 -2.23
N GLN A 18 3.20 -13.97 -1.07
CA GLN A 18 4.09 -15.12 -1.01
C GLN A 18 3.46 -16.38 -1.66
N ALA A 19 2.14 -16.52 -1.59
CA ALA A 19 1.39 -17.57 -2.28
C ALA A 19 1.26 -17.34 -3.80
N GLY A 20 1.66 -16.18 -4.32
CA GLY A 20 1.56 -15.80 -5.74
C GLY A 20 0.18 -15.24 -6.13
N ASN A 21 -0.72 -15.04 -5.18
CA ASN A 21 -2.08 -14.54 -5.39
C ASN A 21 -2.08 -13.01 -5.45
N SER A 22 -1.47 -12.46 -6.50
CA SER A 22 -1.18 -11.02 -6.57
C SER A 22 -2.40 -10.10 -6.45
N VAL A 23 -3.59 -10.53 -6.91
CA VAL A 23 -4.82 -9.74 -6.81
C VAL A 23 -5.33 -9.71 -5.37
N ALA A 24 -5.39 -10.87 -4.71
CA ALA A 24 -5.81 -10.99 -3.32
C ALA A 24 -4.89 -10.15 -2.40
N ALA A 25 -3.57 -10.23 -2.63
CA ALA A 25 -2.62 -9.40 -1.89
C ALA A 25 -2.92 -7.90 -2.00
N ALA A 26 -3.25 -7.40 -3.20
CA ALA A 26 -3.58 -6.00 -3.40
C ALA A 26 -4.88 -5.59 -2.70
N GLU A 27 -5.89 -6.46 -2.68
CA GLU A 27 -7.14 -6.23 -1.94
C GLU A 27 -6.89 -6.10 -0.44
N GLU A 28 -6.06 -6.98 0.12
CA GLU A 28 -5.73 -6.98 1.54
C GLU A 28 -4.90 -5.76 1.95
N TYR A 29 -3.88 -5.38 1.17
CA TYR A 29 -3.14 -4.14 1.41
C TYR A 29 -4.04 -2.89 1.28
N GLN A 30 -4.98 -2.89 0.33
CA GLN A 30 -5.94 -1.79 0.21
C GLN A 30 -6.82 -1.66 1.46
N ILE A 31 -7.31 -2.79 2.00
CA ILE A 31 -8.09 -2.80 3.23
C ILE A 31 -7.23 -2.28 4.39
N ALA A 32 -6.00 -2.77 4.54
CA ALA A 32 -5.08 -2.32 5.58
C ALA A 32 -4.85 -0.80 5.53
N ALA A 33 -4.54 -0.26 4.35
CA ALA A 33 -4.33 1.17 4.13
C ALA A 33 -5.59 2.02 4.38
N HIS A 34 -6.78 1.45 4.19
CA HIS A 34 -8.05 2.13 4.51
C HIS A 34 -8.35 2.15 6.01
N MET A 35 -8.12 1.03 6.70
CA MET A 35 -8.41 0.88 8.12
C MET A 35 -7.42 1.63 9.01
N ASP A 36 -6.13 1.53 8.67
CA ASP A 36 -5.07 2.31 9.29
C ASP A 36 -4.14 2.88 8.20
N PRO A 37 -4.34 4.14 7.79
CA PRO A 37 -3.50 4.81 6.79
C PRO A 37 -2.15 5.24 7.39
N SER A 38 -1.41 4.26 7.92
CA SER A 38 -0.03 4.39 8.37
C SER A 38 0.91 4.59 7.17
N GLU A 39 2.13 5.07 7.41
CA GLU A 39 3.14 5.19 6.34
C GLU A 39 3.41 3.83 5.67
N GLU A 40 3.48 2.77 6.48
CA GLU A 40 3.75 1.41 6.06
C GLU A 40 2.64 0.86 5.15
N HIS A 41 1.39 0.82 5.63
CA HIS A 41 0.30 0.24 4.86
C HIS A 41 0.04 0.98 3.54
N LEU A 42 0.18 2.31 3.53
CA LEU A 42 0.05 3.11 2.32
C LEU A 42 1.18 2.83 1.32
N PHE A 43 2.40 2.60 1.81
CA PHE A 43 3.51 2.22 0.95
C PHE A 43 3.32 0.82 0.37
N ASP A 44 2.95 -0.17 1.19
CA ASP A 44 2.85 -1.56 0.75
C ASP A 44 1.75 -1.72 -0.30
N PHE A 45 0.62 -1.03 -0.11
CA PHE A 45 -0.42 -0.98 -1.14
C PHE A 45 0.08 -0.32 -2.45
N GLY A 46 0.77 0.80 -2.35
CA GLY A 46 1.34 1.48 -3.52
C GLY A 46 2.40 0.64 -4.26
N ASP A 47 3.30 -0.01 -3.53
CA ASP A 47 4.34 -0.89 -4.08
C ASP A 47 3.73 -2.11 -4.78
N LYS A 48 2.69 -2.70 -4.19
CA LYS A 48 1.93 -3.80 -4.80
C LYS A 48 1.35 -3.39 -6.16
N LEU A 49 0.76 -2.20 -6.26
CA LEU A 49 0.22 -1.67 -7.51
C LEU A 49 1.31 -1.46 -8.57
N ILE A 50 2.49 -0.95 -8.18
CA ILE A 50 3.64 -0.82 -9.08
C ILE A 50 4.05 -2.20 -9.62
N ARG A 51 4.16 -3.22 -8.76
CA ARG A 51 4.52 -4.59 -9.16
C ARG A 51 3.51 -5.24 -10.09
N MET A 52 2.23 -4.86 -9.97
CA MET A 52 1.15 -5.28 -10.86
C MET A 52 1.09 -4.48 -12.17
N GLY A 53 1.93 -3.46 -12.35
CA GLY A 53 1.92 -2.58 -13.51
C GLY A 53 0.82 -1.51 -13.50
N MET A 54 0.09 -1.39 -12.39
CA MET A 54 -1.01 -0.44 -12.16
C MET A 54 -0.47 0.92 -11.72
N ARG A 55 0.35 1.55 -12.56
CA ARG A 55 1.07 2.80 -12.23
C ARG A 55 0.13 3.97 -11.96
N GLU A 56 -0.96 4.10 -12.72
CA GLU A 56 -1.90 5.22 -12.54
C GLU A 56 -2.58 5.17 -11.16
N GLU A 57 -2.94 3.98 -10.70
CA GLU A 57 -3.48 3.73 -9.37
C GLU A 57 -2.42 3.96 -8.29
N ALA A 58 -1.19 3.48 -8.50
CA ALA A 58 -0.09 3.70 -7.58
C ALA A 58 0.21 5.20 -7.39
N VAL A 59 0.20 6.00 -8.46
CA VAL A 59 0.34 7.47 -8.38
C VAL A 59 -0.75 8.07 -7.50
N LYS A 60 -2.00 7.64 -7.64
CA LYS A 60 -3.12 8.13 -6.80
C LYS A 60 -2.89 7.79 -5.32
N VAL A 61 -2.50 6.56 -5.02
CA VAL A 61 -2.21 6.09 -3.66
C VAL A 61 -1.05 6.88 -3.06
N PHE A 62 0.09 6.95 -3.74
CA PHE A 62 1.27 7.65 -3.24
C PHE A 62 1.06 9.17 -3.14
N THR A 63 0.26 9.78 -4.03
CA THR A 63 -0.11 11.20 -3.90
C THR A 63 -0.89 11.45 -2.61
N ALA A 64 -1.90 10.62 -2.32
CA ALA A 64 -2.65 10.71 -1.07
C ALA A 64 -1.76 10.42 0.16
N ALA A 65 -0.84 9.46 0.04
CA ALA A 65 0.08 9.09 1.10
C ALA A 65 1.07 10.21 1.44
N VAL A 66 1.65 10.86 0.44
CA VAL A 66 2.53 12.04 0.61
C VAL A 66 1.75 13.21 1.23
N ALA A 67 0.49 13.43 0.83
CA ALA A 67 -0.33 14.48 1.45
C ALA A 67 -0.57 14.22 2.95
N ARG A 68 -0.72 12.95 3.36
CA ARG A 68 -0.89 12.55 4.76
C ARG A 68 0.40 12.56 5.56
N HIS A 69 1.50 12.12 4.95
CA HIS A 69 2.81 11.95 5.57
C HIS A 69 3.87 12.76 4.81
N PRO A 70 3.79 14.10 4.82
CA PRO A 70 4.57 14.96 3.91
C PRO A 70 6.08 14.90 4.12
N LYS A 71 6.54 14.40 5.26
CA LYS A 71 7.95 14.24 5.61
C LYS A 71 8.51 12.85 5.30
N SER A 72 7.69 11.92 4.82
CA SER A 72 8.12 10.56 4.52
C SER A 72 8.91 10.50 3.22
N ALA A 73 10.23 10.38 3.33
CA ALA A 73 11.09 10.17 2.16
C ALA A 73 10.72 8.88 1.40
N ARG A 74 10.30 7.83 2.12
CA ARG A 74 9.88 6.55 1.55
C ARG A 74 8.67 6.72 0.61
N LEU A 75 7.66 7.48 1.02
CA LEU A 75 6.48 7.74 0.20
C LEU A 75 6.76 8.67 -1.00
N HIS A 76 7.67 9.64 -0.85
CA HIS A 76 8.14 10.46 -1.98
C HIS A 76 8.89 9.62 -3.03
N VAL A 77 9.72 8.68 -2.59
CA VAL A 77 10.39 7.72 -3.48
C VAL A 77 9.36 6.83 -4.17
N GLY A 78 8.38 6.30 -3.44
CA GLY A 78 7.28 5.52 -4.02
C GLY A 78 6.51 6.30 -5.10
N LEU A 79 6.18 7.57 -4.85
CA LEU A 79 5.56 8.45 -5.85
C LEU A 79 6.45 8.65 -7.07
N GLY A 80 7.76 8.83 -6.87
CA GLY A 80 8.73 8.98 -7.96
C GLY A 80 8.89 7.72 -8.82
N ILE A 81 8.77 6.52 -8.24
CA ILE A 81 8.81 5.24 -8.97
C ILE A 81 7.49 4.97 -9.72
N ALA A 82 6.37 5.46 -9.17
CA ALA A 82 5.05 5.29 -9.77
C ALA A 82 4.89 6.08 -11.09
N HIS A 83 5.60 7.20 -11.23
CA HIS A 83 5.73 7.95 -12.49
C HIS A 83 6.64 7.23 -13.50
#